data_AF-A0A832LE07-F1
#
_entry.id   AF-A0A832LE07-F1
#
_cell.length_a   1.000
_cell.length_b   1.000
_cell.length_c   1.000
_cell.angle_alpha   90.00
_cell.angle_beta   90.00
_cell.angle_gamma   90.00
#
_symmetry.space_group_name_H-M   'P 1'
#
loop_
_entity.id
_entity.type
_entity.pdbx_description
1 polymer ?
#
loop_
_entity_poly.entity_id
_entity_poly.type
_entity_poly.pdbx_seq_one_letter_code
_entity_poly.pdbx_strand_id
1 'polypeptide(L)'
;MNSNILLIQRAIIKLIKQPSAPLMGFGMSLFFLVVYNAGIGGIGALDAFAGKGYLSFLFPIAIISLAMGSSAGVGQTLNADMQSGYFKRLYFSPVSRWALVIAPMIADILSSLFFTAILLGIGAIFGITF
;
A
#
# COMPACT_ATOMS: atom_id res chain seq x y z
N MET A 1 12.79 26.07 -9.03
CA MET A 1 12.28 24.87 -8.31
C MET A 1 12.53 23.67 -9.22
N ASN A 2 13.24 22.63 -8.77
CA ASN A 2 13.64 21.50 -9.63
C ASN A 2 12.42 20.77 -10.20
N SER A 3 12.35 20.58 -11.52
CA SER A 3 11.23 19.93 -12.23
C SER A 3 10.87 18.54 -11.69
N ASN A 4 11.84 17.84 -11.12
CA ASN A 4 11.65 16.52 -10.50
C ASN A 4 10.76 16.59 -9.24
N ILE A 5 10.88 17.65 -8.44
CA ILE A 5 10.10 17.83 -7.20
C ILE A 5 8.63 18.10 -7.54
N LEU A 6 8.38 18.87 -8.60
CA LEU A 6 7.03 19.15 -9.09
C LEU A 6 6.32 17.88 -9.57
N LEU A 7 7.03 16.94 -10.20
CA LEU A 7 6.47 15.65 -10.58
C LEU A 7 6.09 14.80 -9.36
N ILE A 8 6.93 14.76 -8.35
CA ILE A 8 6.64 14.03 -7.10
C ILE A 8 5.40 14.62 -6.42
N GLN A 9 5.34 15.95 -6.28
CA GLN A 9 4.18 16.62 -5.69
C GLN A 9 2.90 16.34 -6.50
N ARG A 10 2.98 16.37 -7.83
CA ARG A 10 1.85 16.03 -8.69
C ARG A 10 1.40 14.58 -8.51
N ALA A 11 2.34 13.63 -8.42
CA ALA A 11 2.02 12.22 -8.20
C ALA A 11 1.29 12.01 -6.86
N ILE A 12 1.77 12.67 -5.80
CA ILE A 12 1.12 12.66 -4.48
C ILE A 12 -0.30 13.25 -4.57
N ILE A 13 -0.49 14.40 -5.21
CA ILE A 13 -1.82 15.02 -5.38
C ILE A 13 -2.74 14.11 -6.19
N LYS A 14 -2.24 13.48 -7.26
CA LYS A 14 -3.01 12.52 -8.08
C LYS A 14 -3.49 11.35 -7.20
N LEU A 15 -2.61 10.81 -6.38
CA LEU A 15 -2.93 9.71 -5.47
C LEU A 15 -3.95 10.12 -4.40
N ILE A 16 -3.81 11.31 -3.81
CA ILE A 16 -4.78 11.83 -2.82
C ILE A 16 -6.16 12.02 -3.46
N LYS A 17 -6.23 12.50 -4.71
CA LYS A 17 -7.50 12.69 -5.42
C LYS A 17 -8.13 11.37 -5.88
N GLN A 18 -7.32 10.34 -6.14
CA GLN A 18 -7.78 9.03 -6.59
C GLN A 18 -7.05 7.92 -5.81
N PRO A 19 -7.42 7.67 -4.54
CA PRO A 19 -6.77 6.67 -3.70
C PRO A 19 -7.29 5.25 -3.98
N SER A 20 -7.83 4.96 -5.15
CA SER A 20 -8.52 3.70 -5.44
C SER A 20 -7.61 2.47 -5.28
N ALA A 21 -6.37 2.54 -5.74
CA ALA A 21 -5.38 1.47 -5.63
C ALA A 21 -5.01 1.12 -4.17
N PRO A 22 -4.50 2.05 -3.36
CA PRO A 22 -4.16 1.75 -1.97
C PRO A 22 -5.40 1.41 -1.13
N LEU A 23 -6.56 2.01 -1.42
CA LEU A 23 -7.81 1.69 -0.73
C LEU A 23 -8.30 0.27 -1.02
N MET A 24 -8.21 -0.20 -2.28
CA MET A 24 -8.50 -1.60 -2.62
C MET A 24 -7.52 -2.56 -1.95
N GLY A 25 -6.21 -2.27 -1.98
CA GLY A 25 -5.20 -3.09 -1.31
C GLY A 25 -5.44 -3.20 0.19
N PHE A 26 -5.80 -2.08 0.84
CA PHE A 26 -6.19 -2.04 2.24
C PHE A 26 -7.46 -2.84 2.52
N GLY A 27 -8.51 -2.63 1.73
CA GLY A 27 -9.77 -3.38 1.88
C GLY A 27 -9.56 -4.89 1.75
N MET A 28 -8.77 -5.33 0.77
CA MET A 28 -8.46 -6.74 0.56
C MET A 28 -7.69 -7.34 1.74
N SER A 29 -6.69 -6.60 2.25
CA SER A 29 -5.88 -7.05 3.38
C SER A 29 -6.70 -7.17 4.66
N LEU A 30 -7.58 -6.20 4.89
CA LEU A 30 -8.45 -6.17 6.07
C LEU A 30 -9.51 -7.29 5.99
N PHE A 31 -10.05 -7.52 4.79
CA PHE A 31 -10.94 -8.65 4.52
C PHE A 31 -10.27 -9.99 4.85
N PHE A 32 -9.06 -10.23 4.33
CA PHE A 32 -8.35 -11.48 4.60
C PHE A 32 -7.96 -11.63 6.07
N LEU A 33 -7.56 -10.55 6.75
CA LEU A 33 -7.29 -10.57 8.17
C LEU A 33 -8.52 -11.06 8.95
N VAL A 34 -9.70 -10.51 8.67
CA VAL A 34 -10.96 -10.92 9.32
C VAL A 34 -11.33 -12.36 8.96
N VAL A 35 -11.25 -12.74 7.68
CA VAL A 35 -11.62 -14.08 7.20
C VAL A 35 -10.72 -15.15 7.81
N TYR A 36 -9.41 -14.94 7.83
CA TYR A 36 -8.48 -15.89 8.42
C TYR A 36 -8.64 -15.97 9.94
N ASN A 37 -8.87 -14.84 10.61
CA ASN A 37 -9.18 -14.87 12.04
C ASN A 37 -10.52 -15.57 12.34
N ALA A 38 -11.55 -15.38 11.50
CA ALA A 38 -12.83 -16.06 11.69
C ALA A 38 -12.76 -17.57 11.41
N GLY A 39 -12.02 -17.97 10.37
CA GLY A 39 -11.91 -19.38 9.98
C GLY A 39 -10.93 -20.20 10.83
N ILE A 40 -9.82 -19.57 11.25
CA ILE A 40 -8.69 -20.26 11.88
C ILE A 40 -8.38 -19.68 13.28
N GLY A 41 -8.95 -18.54 13.69
CA GLY A 41 -8.63 -17.90 14.97
C GLY A 41 -8.91 -18.75 16.22
N GLY A 42 -9.73 -19.80 16.12
CA GLY A 42 -9.95 -20.76 17.20
C GLY A 42 -8.69 -21.51 17.65
N ILE A 43 -7.66 -21.62 16.80
CA ILE A 43 -6.36 -22.21 17.19
C ILE A 43 -5.48 -21.26 18.00
N GLY A 44 -5.91 -20.01 18.22
CA GLY A 44 -5.14 -19.00 18.96
C GLY A 44 -4.88 -19.34 20.43
N ALA A 45 -5.59 -20.32 20.99
CA ALA A 45 -5.37 -20.81 22.36
C ALA A 45 -4.28 -21.90 22.47
N LEU A 46 -3.66 -22.32 21.36
CA LEU A 46 -2.55 -23.27 21.38
C LEU A 46 -1.29 -22.62 22.01
N ASP A 47 -0.55 -23.41 22.79
CA ASP A 47 0.72 -22.99 23.41
C ASP A 47 1.75 -22.47 22.39
N ALA A 48 1.65 -22.91 21.13
CA ALA A 48 2.47 -22.44 20.02
C ALA A 48 2.40 -20.91 19.80
N PHE A 49 1.34 -20.24 20.25
CA PHE A 49 1.17 -18.79 20.12
C PHE A 49 1.58 -18.00 21.38
N ALA A 50 2.17 -18.67 22.39
CA ALA A 50 2.71 -18.06 23.61
C ALA A 50 1.75 -17.07 24.31
N GLY A 51 0.44 -17.35 24.26
CA GLY A 51 -0.60 -16.48 24.83
C GLY A 51 -0.83 -15.15 24.10
N LYS A 52 -0.12 -14.87 22.99
CA LYS A 52 -0.31 -13.67 22.16
C LYS A 52 -1.45 -13.81 21.14
N GLY A 53 -1.99 -15.02 20.98
CA GLY A 53 -3.10 -15.33 20.09
C GLY A 53 -2.72 -15.41 18.60
N TYR A 54 -3.57 -16.06 17.81
CA TYR A 54 -3.39 -16.24 16.38
C TYR A 54 -3.37 -14.91 15.59
N LEU A 55 -4.15 -13.94 16.06
CA LEU A 55 -4.30 -12.65 15.39
C LEU A 55 -2.97 -11.88 15.33
N SER A 56 -2.17 -11.91 16.41
CA SER A 56 -0.84 -11.29 16.48
C SER A 56 0.17 -11.93 15.51
N PHE A 57 0.02 -13.22 15.23
CA PHE A 57 0.85 -13.93 14.23
C PHE A 57 0.43 -13.58 12.79
N LEU A 58 -0.87 -13.43 12.55
CA LEU A 58 -1.42 -13.13 11.23
C LEU A 58 -1.20 -11.66 10.82
N PHE A 59 -1.11 -10.76 11.78
CA PHE A 59 -1.10 -9.33 11.55
C PHE A 59 0.04 -8.82 10.65
N PRO A 60 1.31 -9.25 10.81
CA PRO A 60 2.39 -8.88 9.88
C PRO A 60 2.11 -9.30 8.44
N ILE A 61 1.45 -10.44 8.23
CA ILE A 61 1.09 -10.95 6.90
C ILE A 61 0.09 -10.01 6.23
N ALA A 62 -0.88 -9.48 6.98
CA ALA A 62 -1.84 -8.51 6.46
C ALA A 62 -1.16 -7.19 6.05
N ILE A 63 -0.14 -6.72 6.80
CA ILE A 63 0.64 -5.54 6.43
C ILE A 63 1.41 -5.76 5.12
N ILE A 64 2.04 -6.93 4.95
CA ILE A 64 2.75 -7.27 3.72
C ILE A 64 1.76 -7.36 2.53
N SER A 65 0.61 -7.97 2.73
CA SER A 65 -0.45 -8.06 1.71
C SER A 65 -0.93 -6.68 1.26
N LEU A 66 -1.07 -5.73 2.19
CA LEU A 66 -1.45 -4.34 1.90
C LEU A 66 -0.41 -3.67 1.00
N ALA A 67 0.87 -3.77 1.36
CA ALA A 67 1.96 -3.19 0.59
C ALA A 67 1.99 -3.79 -0.83
N MET A 68 1.86 -5.11 -0.95
CA MET A 68 1.81 -5.80 -2.26
C MET A 68 0.62 -5.34 -3.11
N GLY A 69 -0.57 -5.23 -2.52
CA GLY A 69 -1.77 -4.80 -3.22
C GLY A 69 -1.69 -3.35 -3.72
N SER A 70 -1.16 -2.44 -2.89
CA SER A 70 -0.95 -1.04 -3.26
C SER A 70 0.03 -0.90 -4.43
N SER A 71 1.20 -1.55 -4.30
CA SER A 71 2.26 -1.51 -5.30
C SER A 71 1.85 -2.15 -6.64
N ALA A 72 1.03 -3.21 -6.63
CA ALA A 72 0.47 -3.77 -7.85
C ALA A 72 -0.43 -2.76 -8.60
N GLY A 73 -1.27 -2.01 -7.86
CA GLY A 73 -2.10 -0.96 -8.45
C GLY A 73 -1.28 0.16 -9.08
N VAL A 74 -0.19 0.59 -8.42
CA VAL A 74 0.70 1.61 -8.97
C VAL A 74 1.44 1.12 -10.21
N GLY A 75 1.91 -0.12 -10.22
CA GLY A 75 2.48 -0.76 -11.42
C GLY A 75 1.51 -0.78 -12.60
N GLN A 76 0.23 -1.08 -12.34
CA GLN A 76 -0.80 -1.09 -13.38
C GLN A 76 -1.05 0.32 -13.94
N THR A 77 -1.13 1.34 -13.07
CA THR A 77 -1.28 2.74 -13.52
C THR A 77 -0.07 3.24 -14.30
N LEU A 78 1.13 2.84 -13.89
CA LEU A 78 2.37 3.17 -14.60
C LEU A 78 2.40 2.53 -15.98
N ASN A 79 1.99 1.26 -16.09
CA ASN A 79 1.87 0.57 -17.38
C ASN A 79 0.87 1.27 -18.29
N ALA A 80 -0.31 1.65 -17.78
CA ALA A 80 -1.30 2.42 -18.52
C ALA A 80 -0.73 3.78 -19.01
N ASP A 81 0.01 4.48 -18.15
CA ASP A 81 0.66 5.74 -18.50
C ASP A 81 1.74 5.54 -19.60
N MET A 82 2.46 4.40 -19.60
CA MET A 82 3.40 4.05 -20.67
C MET A 82 2.68 3.73 -21.99
N GLN A 83 1.59 2.96 -21.96
CA GLN A 83 0.80 2.61 -23.15
C GLN A 83 0.10 3.82 -23.77
N SER A 84 -0.34 4.78 -22.96
CA SER A 84 -1.00 6.01 -23.42
C SER A 84 -0.11 6.95 -24.24
N GLY A 85 1.21 6.70 -24.27
CA GLY A 85 2.18 7.59 -24.91
C GLY A 85 2.47 8.87 -24.11
N TYR A 86 1.96 9.01 -22.87
CA TYR A 86 2.27 10.12 -21.97
C TYR A 86 3.78 10.29 -21.77
N PHE A 87 4.50 9.17 -21.60
CA PHE A 87 5.96 9.15 -21.52
C PHE A 87 6.64 9.72 -22.77
N LYS A 88 6.12 9.40 -23.98
CA LYS A 88 6.66 9.94 -25.25
C LYS A 88 6.48 11.46 -25.35
N ARG A 89 5.42 12.02 -24.75
CA ARG A 89 5.21 13.47 -24.70
C ARG A 89 6.15 14.16 -23.73
N LEU A 90 6.38 13.57 -22.55
CA LEU A 90 7.35 14.12 -21.58
C LEU A 90 8.81 13.96 -22.01
N TYR A 91 9.09 13.09 -22.98
CA TYR A 91 10.42 12.95 -23.59
C TYR A 91 10.94 14.25 -24.24
N PHE A 92 10.05 15.12 -24.70
CA PHE A 92 10.42 16.43 -25.26
C PHE A 92 10.53 17.53 -24.20
N SER A 93 10.21 17.22 -22.94
CA SER A 93 10.34 18.15 -21.82
C SER A 93 11.69 17.94 -21.10
N PRO A 94 12.26 18.98 -20.46
CA PRO A 94 13.55 18.90 -19.77
C PRO A 94 13.43 18.19 -18.41
N VAL A 95 12.90 16.96 -18.40
CA VAL A 95 12.62 16.20 -17.18
C VAL A 95 13.31 14.85 -17.21
N SER A 96 13.91 14.45 -16.08
CA SER A 96 14.65 13.18 -15.99
C SER A 96 13.71 11.97 -16.15
N ARG A 97 14.12 11.00 -16.97
CA ARG A 97 13.37 9.75 -17.21
C ARG A 97 13.08 8.99 -15.92
N TRP A 98 14.02 9.04 -14.97
CA TRP A 98 13.89 8.40 -13.66
C TRP A 98 12.83 9.07 -12.79
N ALA A 99 12.64 10.38 -12.90
CA ALA A 99 11.65 11.10 -12.11
C ALA A 99 10.21 10.67 -12.45
N LEU A 100 9.97 10.16 -13.66
CA LEU A 100 8.66 9.67 -14.08
C LEU A 100 8.25 8.35 -13.41
N VAL A 101 9.22 7.52 -13.08
CA VAL A 101 9.01 6.24 -12.40
C VAL A 101 9.07 6.42 -10.89
N ILE A 102 10.02 7.21 -10.40
CA ILE A 102 10.24 7.42 -8.96
C ILE A 102 9.09 8.22 -8.34
N ALA A 103 8.51 9.19 -9.04
CA ALA A 103 7.41 10.00 -8.51
C ALA A 103 6.19 9.18 -8.05
N PRO A 104 5.60 8.29 -8.88
CA PRO A 104 4.50 7.43 -8.44
C PRO A 104 4.93 6.41 -7.37
N MET A 105 6.17 5.91 -7.39
CA MET A 105 6.66 5.00 -6.34
C MET A 105 6.75 5.69 -4.97
N ILE A 106 7.25 6.92 -4.91
CA ILE A 106 7.28 7.69 -3.65
C ILE A 106 5.86 7.95 -3.14
N ALA A 107 4.92 8.27 -4.04
CA ALA A 107 3.53 8.44 -3.66
C ALA A 107 2.92 7.14 -3.08
N ASP A 108 3.26 5.98 -3.64
CA ASP A 108 2.84 4.66 -3.13
C ASP A 108 3.43 4.35 -1.75
N ILE A 109 4.71 4.67 -1.54
CA ILE A 109 5.35 4.46 -0.23
C ILE A 109 4.65 5.30 0.84
N LEU A 110 4.32 6.56 0.54
CA LEU A 110 3.60 7.43 1.48
C LEU A 110 2.19 6.93 1.77
N SER A 111 1.45 6.46 0.75
CA SER A 111 0.10 5.94 0.95
C SER A 111 0.11 4.62 1.73
N SER A 112 0.99 3.69 1.37
CA SER A 112 1.12 2.40 2.06
C SER A 112 1.55 2.58 3.51
N LEU A 113 2.45 3.53 3.82
CA LEU A 113 2.78 3.89 5.21
C LEU A 113 1.57 4.43 5.97
N PHE A 114 0.78 5.30 5.34
CA PHE A 114 -0.43 5.85 5.96
C PHE A 114 -1.47 4.74 6.25
N PHE A 115 -1.77 3.87 5.29
CA PHE A 115 -2.70 2.76 5.49
C PHE A 115 -2.16 1.71 6.46
N THR A 116 -0.84 1.50 6.49
CA THR A 116 -0.21 0.63 7.50
C THR A 116 -0.39 1.22 8.89
N ALA A 117 -0.19 2.53 9.08
CA ALA A 117 -0.44 3.18 10.37
C ALA A 117 -1.90 3.06 10.82
N ILE A 118 -2.86 3.16 9.89
CA ILE A 118 -4.28 2.89 10.17
C ILE A 118 -4.46 1.42 10.59
N LEU A 119 -3.86 0.48 9.86
CA LEU A 119 -3.95 -0.94 10.15
C LEU A 119 -3.40 -1.25 11.55
N LEU A 120 -2.24 -0.68 11.91
CA LEU A 120 -1.65 -0.74 13.26
C LEU A 120 -2.61 -0.22 14.33
N GLY A 121 -3.26 0.93 14.08
CA GLY A 121 -4.27 1.48 14.99
C GLY A 121 -5.47 0.55 15.19
N ILE A 122 -5.94 -0.08 14.11
CA ILE A 122 -7.00 -1.09 14.18
C ILE A 122 -6.51 -2.29 15.00
N GLY A 123 -5.31 -2.79 14.73
CA GLY A 123 -4.71 -3.89 15.50
C GLY A 123 -4.64 -3.61 17.01
N ALA A 124 -4.26 -2.38 17.38
CA ALA A 124 -4.22 -1.96 18.78
C ALA A 124 -5.60 -2.00 19.45
N ILE A 125 -6.64 -1.53 18.74
CA ILE A 125 -8.03 -1.57 19.23
C ILE A 125 -8.52 -3.02 19.42
N PHE A 126 -8.12 -3.92 18.53
CA PHE A 126 -8.44 -5.36 18.62
C PHE A 126 -7.62 -6.11 19.69
N GLY A 127 -6.78 -5.41 20.46
CA GLY A 127 -6.00 -6.00 21.55
C GLY A 127 -4.78 -6.80 21.11
N ILE A 128 -4.29 -6.57 19.88
CA ILE A 128 -3.04 -7.17 19.42
C ILE A 128 -1.89 -6.65 20.27
N THR A 129 -1.09 -7.56 20.80
CA THR A 129 0.15 -7.23 21.50
C THR A 129 1.31 -7.35 20.53
N PHE A 130 1.80 -6.19 20.08
CA PHE A 130 2.94 -6.05 19.17
C PHE A 130 4.24 -6.57 19.80
#